data_AF-A0A813W001-F1
#
_entry.id   AF-A0A813W001-F1
#
_cell.length_a   1.000
_cell.length_b   1.000
_cell.length_c   1.000
_cell.angle_alpha   90.00
_cell.angle_beta   90.00
_cell.angle_gamma   90.00
#
_symmetry.space_group_name_H-M   'P 1'
#
loop_
_entity.id
_entity.type
_entity.pdbx_description
1 polymer ?
#
loop_
_entity_poly.entity_id
_entity_poly.type
_entity_poly.pdbx_seq_one_letter_code
_entity_poly.pdbx_strand_id
1 'polypeptide(L)'
;MKEIKHFEIKLDKAKELFYAGERVKGAIELILYDTIKLKSISLRINGSGKIEYEREACIERFELKKYLTKTITIFSRLDLNSRPKLREPGRISDDRIIFNDISPIFAELKIKKRGFIPNENIDFEVLINNKSNKELKELSVSLIQCVKSFRGLFTDSKVVSSINYKNRLEDNLVKWNGSILVPLVCPTSETTRIMEVSYQVELKFGILGSNKNLIIPITIGSISYKNI
;
A
#
# COMPACT_ATOMS: atom_id res chain seq x y z
N MET A 1 -22.48 14.87 37.76
CA MET A 1 -22.68 14.18 36.46
C MET A 1 -24.04 13.47 36.49
N LYS A 2 -25.16 14.22 36.43
CA LYS A 2 -26.50 13.68 36.75
C LYS A 2 -27.60 13.99 35.72
N GLU A 3 -27.31 14.70 34.63
CA GLU A 3 -28.37 15.26 33.76
C GLU A 3 -28.47 14.60 32.37
N ILE A 4 -27.41 13.90 31.91
CA ILE A 4 -27.40 13.22 30.61
C ILE A 4 -27.36 11.71 30.86
N LYS A 5 -28.38 11.01 30.35
CA LYS A 5 -28.56 9.56 30.45
C LYS A 5 -27.89 8.81 29.31
N HIS A 6 -27.92 9.36 28.11
CA HIS A 6 -27.34 8.74 26.92
C HIS A 6 -26.97 9.82 25.92
N PHE A 7 -25.83 9.68 25.25
CA PHE A 7 -25.43 10.57 24.16
C PHE A 7 -24.61 9.77 23.15
N GLU A 8 -25.16 9.53 21.96
CA GLU A 8 -24.57 8.66 20.93
C GLU A 8 -24.76 9.22 19.50
N ILE A 9 -23.82 8.94 18.59
CA ILE A 9 -23.94 9.14 17.15
C ILE A 9 -24.26 7.78 16.53
N LYS A 10 -25.45 7.63 15.97
CA LYS A 10 -25.88 6.41 15.27
C LYS A 10 -25.86 6.63 13.78
N LEU A 11 -25.07 5.82 13.07
CA LEU A 11 -25.06 5.81 11.60
C LEU A 11 -26.16 4.90 11.08
N ASP A 12 -26.76 5.27 9.96
CA ASP A 12 -27.75 4.44 9.28
C ASP A 12 -27.15 3.06 8.98
N LYS A 13 -27.92 2.00 9.23
CA LYS A 13 -27.54 0.59 8.99
C LYS A 13 -26.29 0.11 9.74
N ALA A 14 -25.86 0.81 10.80
CA ALA A 14 -24.63 0.51 11.54
C ALA A 14 -23.38 0.38 10.62
N LYS A 15 -23.39 1.08 9.48
CA LYS A 15 -22.33 0.98 8.48
C LYS A 15 -21.14 1.82 8.92
N GLU A 16 -19.98 1.19 9.09
CA GLU A 16 -18.72 1.87 9.46
C GLU A 16 -17.78 2.07 8.26
N LEU A 17 -18.15 1.50 7.10
CA LEU A 17 -17.38 1.48 5.86
C LEU A 17 -18.07 2.29 4.76
N PHE A 18 -17.40 3.29 4.20
CA PHE A 18 -17.92 4.12 3.11
C PHE A 18 -16.97 4.16 1.92
N TYR A 19 -17.51 4.41 0.74
CA TYR A 19 -16.70 4.75 -0.44
C TYR A 19 -16.69 6.25 -0.69
N ALA A 20 -15.65 6.74 -1.36
CA ALA A 20 -15.60 8.13 -1.81
C ALA A 20 -16.87 8.48 -2.61
N GLY A 21 -17.50 9.62 -2.26
CA GLY A 21 -18.76 10.08 -2.84
C GLY A 21 -20.03 9.48 -2.22
N GLU A 22 -19.92 8.49 -1.34
CA GLU A 22 -21.06 7.94 -0.61
C GLU A 22 -21.55 8.91 0.48
N ARG A 23 -22.87 9.03 0.64
CA ARG A 23 -23.47 9.92 1.65
C ARG A 23 -23.51 9.23 3.01
N VAL A 24 -22.84 9.81 4.00
CA VAL A 24 -22.94 9.41 5.42
C VAL A 24 -24.24 9.99 5.99
N LYS A 25 -25.09 9.13 6.56
CA LYS A 25 -26.36 9.50 7.21
C LYS A 25 -26.47 8.85 8.59
N GLY A 26 -27.20 9.49 9.49
CA GLY A 26 -27.39 9.02 10.84
C GLY A 26 -28.15 10.02 11.70
N ALA A 27 -28.24 9.71 12.99
CA ALA A 27 -28.87 10.54 14.01
C ALA A 27 -27.94 10.73 15.21
N ILE A 28 -28.16 11.82 15.93
CA ILE A 28 -27.57 12.03 17.26
C ILE A 28 -28.67 11.74 18.27
N GLU A 29 -28.47 10.72 19.10
CA GLU A 29 -29.39 10.42 20.20
C GLU A 29 -28.87 11.07 21.48
N LEU A 30 -29.69 11.91 22.09
CA LEU A 30 -29.43 12.54 23.38
C LEU A 30 -30.61 12.26 24.30
N ILE A 31 -30.39 11.46 25.34
CA ILE A 31 -31.36 11.16 26.38
C ILE A 31 -30.90 11.85 27.66
N LEU A 32 -31.83 12.57 28.28
CA LEU A 32 -31.59 13.34 29.48
C LEU A 32 -32.24 12.64 30.69
N TYR A 33 -31.66 12.82 31.87
CA TYR A 33 -32.32 12.46 33.13
C TYR A 33 -33.33 13.53 33.54
N ASP A 34 -33.02 14.80 33.25
CA ASP A 34 -33.84 15.95 33.61
C ASP A 34 -33.73 17.06 32.55
N THR A 35 -34.63 18.03 32.59
CA THR A 35 -34.67 19.13 31.61
C THR A 35 -33.42 19.99 31.71
N ILE A 36 -32.71 20.17 30.58
CA ILE A 36 -31.54 21.05 30.51
C ILE A 36 -31.71 22.14 29.43
N LYS A 37 -31.16 23.33 29.68
CA LYS A 37 -31.03 24.37 28.65
C LYS A 37 -29.76 24.14 27.85
N LEU A 38 -29.90 23.82 26.56
CA LEU A 38 -28.79 23.62 25.63
C LEU A 38 -28.61 24.85 24.74
N LYS A 39 -27.37 25.37 24.68
CA LYS A 39 -27.03 26.48 23.77
C LYS A 39 -26.95 26.04 22.31
N SER A 40 -26.36 24.87 22.05
CA SER A 40 -26.23 24.31 20.72
C SER A 40 -25.80 22.85 20.77
N ILE A 41 -26.25 22.05 19.81
CA ILE A 41 -25.65 20.76 19.45
C ILE A 41 -24.96 20.97 18.12
N SER A 42 -23.67 20.64 18.01
CA SER A 42 -22.90 20.78 16.78
C SER A 42 -22.20 19.48 16.45
N LEU A 43 -22.21 19.11 15.17
CA LEU A 43 -21.49 17.97 14.64
C LEU A 43 -20.32 18.49 13.79
N ARG A 44 -19.13 17.92 14.00
CA ARG A 44 -17.95 18.19 13.18
C ARG A 44 -17.45 16.88 12.59
N ILE A 45 -17.21 16.89 11.28
CA ILE A 45 -16.57 15.79 10.56
C ILE A 45 -15.14 16.22 10.25
N ASN A 46 -14.16 15.49 10.78
CA ASN A 46 -12.74 15.70 10.47
C ASN A 46 -12.26 14.52 9.62
N GLY A 47 -11.55 14.80 8.53
CA GLY A 47 -10.89 13.78 7.72
C GLY A 47 -9.40 13.74 8.03
N SER A 48 -8.87 12.55 8.28
CA SER A 48 -7.43 12.29 8.37
C SER A 48 -7.09 11.06 7.54
N GLY A 49 -5.87 11.02 7.00
CA GLY A 49 -5.34 9.81 6.38
C GLY A 49 -4.56 9.03 7.43
N LYS A 50 -4.85 7.74 7.59
CA LYS A 50 -4.09 6.84 8.45
C LYS A 50 -3.76 5.58 7.65
N ILE A 51 -2.51 5.13 7.75
CA ILE A 51 -2.08 3.83 7.25
C ILE A 51 -1.66 3.06 8.47
N GLU A 52 -2.47 2.08 8.86
CA GLU A 52 -2.15 1.16 9.94
C GLU A 52 -1.64 -0.14 9.35
N TYR A 53 -0.56 -0.63 9.94
CA TYR A 53 -0.13 -1.99 9.77
C TYR A 53 -0.49 -2.72 11.06
N GLU A 54 -0.89 -4.00 11.00
CA GLU A 54 -0.92 -4.83 12.21
C GLU A 54 0.50 -4.87 12.81
N ARG A 55 0.70 -4.07 13.85
CA ARG A 55 1.74 -4.17 14.87
C ARG A 55 1.09 -3.75 16.18
N GLU A 56 1.47 -4.45 17.24
CA GLU A 56 0.93 -4.38 18.61
C GLU A 56 0.13 -3.11 18.95
N ALA A 57 -1.13 -3.31 19.36
CA ALA A 57 -2.07 -2.23 19.65
C ALA A 57 -1.58 -1.40 20.86
N CYS A 58 -1.08 -0.19 20.60
CA CYS A 58 -0.90 0.81 21.63
C CYS A 58 -2.22 1.52 21.91
N ILE A 59 -2.73 1.38 23.14
CA ILE A 59 -3.87 2.13 23.65
C ILE A 59 -3.36 3.49 24.12
N GLU A 60 -3.57 4.54 23.34
CA GLU A 60 -3.37 5.91 23.81
C GLU A 60 -4.56 6.35 24.67
N ARG A 61 -4.28 6.80 25.90
CA ARG A 61 -5.27 7.31 26.84
C ARG A 61 -5.42 8.82 26.63
N PHE A 62 -6.53 9.25 26.02
CA PHE A 62 -6.86 10.68 25.89
C PHE A 62 -7.56 11.21 27.15
N GLU A 63 -7.13 12.38 27.61
CA GLU A 63 -7.80 13.16 28.67
C GLU A 63 -9.14 13.73 28.17
N LEU A 64 -10.20 13.54 28.95
CA LEU A 64 -11.59 13.85 28.59
C LEU A 64 -11.91 15.35 28.64
N LYS A 65 -11.98 15.99 27.46
CA LYS A 65 -13.02 17.00 27.20
C LYS A 65 -14.26 16.27 26.68
N LYS A 66 -15.48 16.70 27.06
CA LYS A 66 -16.75 16.04 26.69
C LYS A 66 -17.04 16.14 25.18
N TYR A 67 -16.38 15.32 24.39
CA TYR A 67 -16.64 15.12 22.96
C TYR A 67 -16.99 13.67 22.72
N LEU A 68 -18.04 13.42 21.94
CA LEU A 68 -18.36 12.10 21.43
C LEU A 68 -17.79 11.98 20.02
N THR A 69 -16.95 10.97 19.80
CA THR A 69 -16.28 10.71 18.51
C THR A 69 -16.69 9.35 17.99
N LYS A 70 -17.15 9.28 16.74
CA LYS A 70 -17.37 8.03 16.00
C LYS A 70 -16.47 8.02 14.77
N THR A 71 -15.66 6.98 14.62
CA THR A 71 -14.75 6.80 13.48
C THR A 71 -15.42 5.99 12.39
N ILE A 72 -15.22 6.40 11.13
CA ILE A 72 -15.63 5.65 9.94
C ILE A 72 -14.44 5.54 8.98
N THR A 73 -14.38 4.45 8.21
CA THR A 73 -13.31 4.23 7.24
C THR A 73 -13.82 4.48 5.83
N ILE A 74 -13.09 5.31 5.08
CA ILE A 74 -13.41 5.63 3.68
C ILE A 74 -12.39 4.93 2.78
N PHE A 75 -12.88 4.08 1.87
CA PHE A 75 -12.05 3.45 0.85
C PHE A 75 -12.09 4.24 -0.46
N SER A 76 -10.90 4.44 -1.03
CA SER A 76 -10.78 4.89 -2.41
C SER A 76 -11.21 3.77 -3.36
N ARG A 77 -11.97 4.11 -4.39
CA ARG A 77 -12.24 3.21 -5.51
C ARG A 77 -11.25 3.51 -6.63
N LEU A 78 -10.52 2.49 -7.06
CA LEU A 78 -9.69 2.59 -8.23
C LEU A 78 -10.05 1.47 -9.21
N ASP A 79 -10.73 1.87 -10.29
CA ASP A 79 -11.17 0.96 -11.34
C ASP A 79 -10.08 0.78 -12.40
N LEU A 80 -9.50 -0.42 -12.48
CA LEU A 80 -8.47 -0.71 -13.47
C LEU A 80 -9.00 -0.66 -14.91
N ASN A 81 -10.31 -0.85 -15.14
CA ASN A 81 -10.90 -0.75 -16.48
C ASN A 81 -10.73 0.66 -17.09
N SER A 82 -10.64 1.69 -16.26
CA SER A 82 -10.36 3.07 -16.70
C SER A 82 -8.90 3.27 -17.15
N ARG A 83 -8.02 2.29 -16.91
CA ARG A 83 -6.57 2.36 -17.15
C ARG A 83 -6.09 1.19 -18.03
N PRO A 84 -6.40 1.19 -19.34
CA PRO A 84 -6.06 0.08 -20.24
C PRO A 84 -4.54 -0.13 -20.41
N LYS A 85 -3.72 0.93 -20.34
CA LYS A 85 -2.25 0.86 -20.44
C LYS A 85 -1.60 -0.03 -19.37
N LEU A 86 -2.27 -0.22 -18.23
CA LEU A 86 -1.77 -1.09 -17.17
C LEU A 86 -1.92 -2.59 -17.48
N ARG A 87 -2.57 -2.97 -18.59
CA ARG A 87 -2.56 -4.34 -19.11
C ARG A 87 -1.27 -4.70 -19.84
N GLU A 88 -0.50 -3.69 -20.26
CA GLU A 88 0.77 -3.92 -20.94
C GLU A 88 1.84 -4.45 -19.98
N PRO A 89 2.73 -5.34 -20.45
CA PRO A 89 3.85 -5.84 -19.65
C PRO A 89 4.74 -4.74 -19.10
N GLY A 90 5.25 -4.95 -17.89
CA GLY A 90 6.33 -4.16 -17.32
C GLY A 90 7.67 -4.84 -17.59
N ARG A 91 8.70 -4.07 -17.99
CA ARG A 91 10.07 -4.55 -18.16
C ARG A 91 11.06 -3.47 -17.75
N ILE A 92 12.10 -3.87 -17.04
CA ILE A 92 13.24 -3.02 -16.72
C ILE A 92 14.51 -3.86 -16.82
N SER A 93 15.57 -3.27 -17.36
CA SER A 93 16.88 -3.91 -17.47
C SER A 93 17.99 -2.88 -17.27
N ASP A 94 19.10 -3.31 -16.69
CA ASP A 94 20.30 -2.50 -16.55
C ASP A 94 21.51 -3.36 -16.91
N ASP A 95 22.27 -2.92 -17.90
CA ASP A 95 23.49 -3.55 -18.43
C ASP A 95 24.77 -2.89 -17.91
N ARG A 96 24.66 -1.79 -17.14
CA ARG A 96 25.80 -0.98 -16.68
C ARG A 96 25.98 -1.05 -15.18
N ILE A 97 25.58 -2.16 -14.58
CA ILE A 97 25.71 -2.33 -13.14
C ILE A 97 27.19 -2.59 -12.81
N ILE A 98 27.92 -1.49 -12.62
CA ILE A 98 29.35 -1.48 -12.34
C ILE A 98 29.52 -1.49 -10.81
N PHE A 99 30.15 -2.54 -10.33
CA PHE A 99 30.49 -2.72 -8.91
C PHE A 99 32.00 -2.63 -8.73
N ASN A 100 32.56 -1.44 -8.85
CA ASN A 100 33.99 -1.14 -8.71
C ASN A 100 34.96 -1.93 -9.61
N ASP A 101 34.47 -2.81 -10.49
CA ASP A 101 35.25 -3.57 -11.48
C ASP A 101 34.79 -3.25 -12.91
N ILE A 102 35.63 -3.59 -13.89
CA ILE A 102 35.43 -3.34 -15.34
C ILE A 102 34.36 -4.25 -15.96
N SER A 103 33.93 -5.33 -15.28
CA SER A 103 32.96 -6.28 -15.83
C SER A 103 31.51 -5.92 -15.43
N PRO A 104 30.65 -5.55 -16.39
CA PRO A 104 29.26 -5.20 -16.11
C PRO A 104 28.42 -6.44 -15.80
N ILE A 105 27.36 -6.21 -15.04
CA ILE A 105 26.35 -7.22 -14.77
C ILE A 105 25.06 -6.77 -15.42
N PHE A 106 24.46 -7.69 -16.16
CA PHE A 106 23.16 -7.48 -16.76
C PHE A 106 22.12 -8.07 -15.83
N ALA A 107 21.12 -7.27 -15.45
CA ALA A 107 19.94 -7.74 -14.74
C ALA A 107 18.68 -7.26 -15.46
N GLU A 108 17.66 -8.09 -15.45
CA GLU A 108 16.36 -7.80 -16.04
C GLU A 108 15.23 -8.38 -15.19
N LEU A 109 14.16 -7.61 -15.05
CA LEU A 109 12.90 -8.00 -14.43
C LEU A 109 11.76 -7.74 -15.44
N LYS A 110 10.85 -8.71 -15.57
CA LYS A 110 9.62 -8.60 -16.36
C LYS A 110 8.40 -9.05 -15.55
N ILE A 111 7.26 -8.43 -15.83
CA ILE A 111 5.92 -8.82 -15.36
C ILE A 111 4.91 -8.70 -16.50
N LYS A 112 3.87 -9.54 -16.49
CA LYS A 112 2.88 -9.64 -17.59
C LYS A 112 1.98 -8.42 -17.75
N LYS A 113 1.72 -7.70 -16.67
CA LYS A 113 0.91 -6.47 -16.62
C LYS A 113 1.31 -5.62 -15.42
N ARG A 114 0.83 -4.38 -15.34
CA ARG A 114 1.14 -3.40 -14.28
C ARG A 114 -0.06 -3.07 -13.38
N GLY A 115 -1.26 -3.55 -13.70
CA GLY A 115 -2.47 -3.35 -12.90
C GLY A 115 -2.95 -4.64 -12.23
N PHE A 116 -2.99 -4.66 -10.90
CA PHE A 116 -3.36 -5.83 -10.10
C PHE A 116 -4.44 -5.49 -9.07
N ILE A 117 -5.12 -6.50 -8.55
CA ILE A 117 -5.99 -6.38 -7.37
C ILE A 117 -5.47 -7.24 -6.21
N PRO A 118 -5.91 -7.00 -4.96
CA PRO A 118 -5.64 -7.91 -3.86
C PRO A 118 -6.02 -9.37 -4.18
N ASN A 119 -5.25 -10.31 -3.63
CA ASN A 119 -5.31 -11.76 -3.87
C ASN A 119 -4.98 -12.21 -5.30
N GLU A 120 -4.46 -11.32 -6.14
CA GLU A 120 -3.91 -11.67 -7.44
C GLU A 120 -2.42 -12.01 -7.35
N ASN A 121 -1.94 -12.88 -8.24
CA ASN A 121 -0.53 -13.22 -8.37
C ASN A 121 0.19 -12.29 -9.36
N ILE A 122 1.37 -11.82 -8.97
CA ILE A 122 2.31 -11.13 -9.86
C ILE A 122 3.33 -12.15 -10.34
N ASP A 123 3.09 -12.72 -11.52
CA ASP A 123 4.07 -13.56 -12.20
C ASP A 123 5.22 -12.69 -12.71
N PHE A 124 6.45 -13.11 -12.41
CA PHE A 124 7.67 -12.42 -12.81
C PHE A 124 8.67 -13.34 -13.51
N GLU A 125 9.51 -12.73 -14.34
CA GLU A 125 10.68 -13.35 -14.96
C GLU A 125 11.91 -12.50 -14.64
N VAL A 126 12.95 -13.14 -14.10
CA VAL A 126 14.25 -12.53 -13.78
C VAL A 126 15.33 -13.20 -14.61
N LEU A 127 16.17 -12.36 -15.22
CA LEU A 127 17.37 -12.78 -15.93
C LEU A 127 18.56 -11.98 -15.40
N ILE A 128 19.54 -12.66 -14.80
CA ILE A 128 20.80 -12.06 -14.39
C ILE A 128 21.93 -12.76 -15.12
N ASN A 129 22.79 -11.99 -15.79
CA ASN A 129 24.01 -12.45 -16.40
C ASN A 129 25.19 -11.70 -15.76
N ASN A 130 25.81 -12.36 -14.79
CA ASN A 130 26.97 -11.91 -14.09
C ASN A 130 28.23 -12.26 -14.88
N LYS A 131 28.79 -11.27 -15.57
CA LYS A 131 30.08 -11.39 -16.28
C LYS A 131 31.27 -10.94 -15.42
N SER A 132 31.04 -10.66 -14.14
CA SER A 132 32.09 -10.34 -13.18
C SER A 132 32.66 -11.60 -12.54
N ASN A 133 33.74 -11.44 -11.79
CA ASN A 133 34.34 -12.49 -10.95
C ASN A 133 33.80 -12.47 -9.51
N LYS A 134 32.80 -11.62 -9.20
CA LYS A 134 32.22 -11.47 -7.87
C LYS A 134 30.97 -12.34 -7.74
N GLU A 135 30.82 -12.99 -6.60
CA GLU A 135 29.64 -13.81 -6.28
C GLU A 135 28.38 -12.94 -6.08
N LEU A 136 27.26 -13.39 -6.63
CA LEU A 136 25.94 -12.80 -6.37
C LEU A 136 25.48 -13.17 -4.95
N LYS A 137 24.97 -12.20 -4.21
CA LYS A 137 24.38 -12.38 -2.88
C LYS A 137 22.97 -11.78 -2.87
N GLU A 138 22.11 -12.30 -2.01
CA GLU A 138 20.77 -11.72 -1.75
C GLU A 138 19.95 -11.44 -3.01
N LEU A 139 19.39 -12.48 -3.64
CA LEU A 139 18.47 -12.32 -4.77
C LEU A 139 17.02 -12.46 -4.30
N SER A 140 16.21 -11.42 -4.46
CA SER A 140 14.78 -11.44 -4.10
C SER A 140 13.91 -10.59 -5.02
N VAL A 141 12.64 -10.97 -5.12
CA VAL A 141 11.60 -10.17 -5.75
C VAL A 141 10.57 -9.82 -4.69
N SER A 142 10.26 -8.54 -4.56
CA SER A 142 9.40 -8.01 -3.51
C SER A 142 8.37 -7.03 -4.05
N LEU A 143 7.15 -7.08 -3.52
CA LEU A 143 6.16 -6.03 -3.65
C LEU A 143 6.36 -5.04 -2.49
N ILE A 144 6.62 -3.78 -2.84
CA ILE A 144 6.85 -2.70 -1.89
C ILE A 144 5.71 -1.70 -1.97
N GLN A 145 5.12 -1.39 -0.82
CA GLN A 145 4.20 -0.28 -0.63
C GLN A 145 4.99 0.96 -0.25
N CYS A 146 4.82 2.05 -1.00
CA CYS A 146 5.47 3.32 -0.76
C CYS A 146 4.41 4.35 -0.35
N VAL A 147 4.60 4.97 0.81
CA VAL A 147 3.73 6.01 1.36
C VAL A 147 4.48 7.32 1.40
N LYS A 148 3.91 8.37 0.83
CA LYS A 148 4.47 9.73 0.88
C LYS A 148 3.44 10.68 1.48
N SER A 149 3.84 11.60 2.34
CA SER A 149 2.96 12.70 2.72
C SER A 149 2.85 13.72 1.58
N PHE A 150 1.74 14.47 1.52
CA PHE A 150 1.45 15.43 0.43
C PHE A 150 2.55 16.49 0.20
N ARG A 151 3.37 16.76 1.21
CA ARG A 151 4.51 17.70 1.14
C ARG A 151 5.88 17.01 1.10
N GLY A 152 5.91 15.68 0.96
CA GLY A 152 7.14 14.90 0.98
C GLY A 152 7.90 14.94 2.31
N LEU A 153 7.30 15.51 3.37
CA LEU A 153 7.91 15.61 4.71
C LEU A 153 8.20 14.24 5.33
N PHE A 154 7.52 13.21 4.83
CA PHE A 154 7.70 11.83 5.25
C PHE A 154 7.50 10.92 4.04
N THR A 155 8.43 9.98 3.89
CA THR A 155 8.31 8.84 2.98
C THR A 155 8.60 7.59 3.77
N ASP A 156 7.73 6.59 3.64
CA ASP A 156 7.91 5.26 4.21
C ASP A 156 7.72 4.21 3.15
N SER A 157 8.38 3.07 3.33
CA SER A 157 8.32 1.96 2.39
C SER A 157 8.30 0.65 3.15
N LYS A 158 7.34 -0.20 2.80
CA LYS A 158 7.15 -1.49 3.45
C LYS A 158 7.11 -2.61 2.42
N VAL A 159 7.92 -3.64 2.63
CA VAL A 159 7.80 -4.90 1.91
C VAL A 159 6.52 -5.59 2.37
N VAL A 160 5.55 -5.77 1.46
CA VAL A 160 4.24 -6.38 1.77
C VAL A 160 4.13 -7.80 1.25
N SER A 161 4.96 -8.19 0.29
CA SER A 161 5.09 -9.57 -0.20
C SER A 161 6.49 -9.75 -0.75
N SER A 162 7.12 -10.90 -0.53
CA SER A 162 8.49 -11.14 -0.99
C SER A 162 8.76 -12.63 -1.15
N ILE A 163 9.62 -12.94 -2.11
CA ILE A 163 10.19 -14.26 -2.30
C ILE A 163 11.69 -14.12 -2.50
N ASN A 164 12.46 -15.00 -1.86
CA ASN A 164 13.91 -15.10 -2.02
C ASN A 164 14.24 -16.24 -2.99
N TYR A 165 15.25 -16.03 -3.82
CA TYR A 165 15.82 -17.10 -4.63
C TYR A 165 16.56 -18.07 -3.72
N LYS A 166 16.18 -19.35 -3.76
CA LYS A 166 16.67 -20.38 -2.82
C LYS A 166 17.84 -21.18 -3.36
N ASN A 167 18.08 -21.17 -4.67
CA ASN A 167 19.18 -21.94 -5.25
C ASN A 167 20.50 -21.23 -4.99
N ARG A 168 21.58 -22.03 -5.07
CA ARG A 168 22.93 -21.52 -4.91
C ARG A 168 23.22 -20.49 -6.02
N LEU A 169 23.71 -19.32 -5.63
CA LEU A 169 24.03 -18.20 -6.52
C LEU A 169 25.42 -18.34 -7.17
N GLU A 170 25.78 -19.57 -7.53
CA GLU A 170 27.08 -19.88 -8.17
C GLU A 170 27.06 -19.72 -9.68
N ASP A 171 25.88 -19.59 -10.27
CA ASP A 171 25.75 -19.48 -11.72
C ASP A 171 26.01 -18.03 -12.17
N ASN A 172 26.89 -17.88 -13.16
CA ASN A 172 27.05 -16.63 -13.91
C ASN A 172 25.76 -16.24 -14.65
N LEU A 173 24.84 -17.18 -14.86
CA LEU A 173 23.56 -16.96 -15.53
C LEU A 173 22.42 -17.48 -14.64
N VAL A 174 21.63 -16.57 -14.07
CA VAL A 174 20.43 -16.91 -13.31
C VAL A 174 19.20 -16.62 -14.15
N LYS A 175 18.37 -17.65 -14.34
CA LYS A 175 17.00 -17.54 -14.88
C LYS A 175 16.03 -17.94 -13.79
N TRP A 176 15.23 -16.99 -13.34
CA TRP A 176 14.31 -17.21 -12.24
C TRP A 176 12.91 -16.72 -12.57
N ASN A 177 11.99 -17.67 -12.69
CA ASN A 177 10.57 -17.40 -12.85
C ASN A 177 9.87 -17.72 -11.54
N GLY A 178 8.90 -16.90 -11.17
CA GLY A 178 8.15 -17.09 -9.94
C GLY A 178 6.92 -16.22 -9.87
N SER A 179 6.29 -16.23 -8.71
CA SER A 179 5.11 -15.43 -8.43
C SER A 179 5.13 -14.94 -6.99
N ILE A 180 4.65 -13.72 -6.77
CA ILE A 180 4.33 -13.18 -5.46
C ILE A 180 2.85 -12.81 -5.39
N LEU A 181 2.21 -13.11 -4.25
CA LEU A 181 0.80 -12.75 -4.03
C LEU A 181 0.69 -11.27 -3.66
N VAL A 182 -0.29 -10.57 -4.21
CA VAL A 182 -0.73 -9.26 -3.73
C VAL A 182 -1.60 -9.47 -2.48
N PRO A 183 -1.15 -9.05 -1.28
CA PRO A 183 -1.94 -9.22 -0.06
C PRO A 183 -3.15 -8.26 -0.03
N LEU A 184 -3.95 -8.34 1.04
CA LEU A 184 -5.04 -7.39 1.31
C LEU A 184 -4.47 -6.01 1.70
N VAL A 185 -4.05 -5.25 0.69
CA VAL A 185 -3.56 -3.88 0.83
C VAL A 185 -4.53 -2.88 0.21
N CYS A 186 -4.43 -1.62 0.63
CA CYS A 186 -5.26 -0.56 0.07
C CYS A 186 -4.92 -0.30 -1.41
N PRO A 187 -5.87 0.24 -2.19
CA PRO A 187 -5.58 0.62 -3.57
C PRO A 187 -4.54 1.73 -3.65
N THR A 188 -3.84 1.81 -4.79
CA THR A 188 -3.04 2.98 -5.16
C THR A 188 -3.90 4.23 -5.09
N SER A 189 -3.40 5.28 -4.45
CA SER A 189 -4.12 6.54 -4.37
C SER A 189 -3.77 7.45 -5.55
N GLU A 190 -4.75 8.16 -6.06
CA GLU A 190 -4.51 9.32 -6.92
C GLU A 190 -4.40 10.57 -6.04
N THR A 191 -3.41 11.41 -6.32
CA THR A 191 -3.06 12.71 -5.73
C THR A 191 -3.99 13.19 -4.60
N THR A 192 -3.69 12.85 -3.35
CA THR A 192 -4.42 13.40 -2.18
C THR A 192 -3.66 14.57 -1.56
N ARG A 193 -4.36 15.46 -0.85
CA ARG A 193 -3.73 16.56 -0.08
C ARG A 193 -3.17 16.14 1.29
N ILE A 194 -3.11 14.83 1.57
CA ILE A 194 -2.70 14.28 2.86
C ILE A 194 -1.56 13.28 2.69
N MET A 195 -1.81 12.16 2.01
CA MET A 195 -0.83 11.10 1.74
C MET A 195 -1.06 10.42 0.39
N GLU A 196 0.00 9.93 -0.21
CA GLU A 196 0.01 9.17 -1.45
C GLU A 196 0.54 7.76 -1.19
N VAL A 197 -0.23 6.76 -1.60
CA VAL A 197 0.13 5.35 -1.58
C VAL A 197 0.39 4.89 -3.01
N SER A 198 1.59 4.34 -3.23
CA SER A 198 2.04 3.78 -4.49
C SER A 198 2.69 2.41 -4.26
N TYR A 199 2.83 1.62 -5.33
CA TYR A 199 3.39 0.28 -5.25
C TYR A 199 4.41 0.04 -6.34
N GLN A 200 5.39 -0.79 -6.02
CA GLN A 200 6.42 -1.20 -6.96
C GLN A 200 6.83 -2.65 -6.75
N VAL A 201 7.12 -3.33 -7.85
CA VAL A 201 7.81 -4.63 -7.84
C VAL A 201 9.29 -4.35 -7.94
N GLU A 202 10.04 -4.80 -6.93
CA GLU A 202 11.48 -4.61 -6.83
C GLU A 202 12.18 -5.96 -6.98
N LEU A 203 13.08 -6.04 -7.95
CA LEU A 203 14.14 -7.05 -7.98
C LEU A 203 15.33 -6.49 -7.22
N LYS A 204 15.67 -7.09 -6.07
CA LYS A 204 16.88 -6.78 -5.32
C LYS A 204 17.92 -7.87 -5.56
N PHE A 205 19.14 -7.44 -5.84
CA PHE A 205 20.31 -8.32 -5.91
C PHE A 205 21.54 -7.59 -5.39
N GLY A 206 22.38 -8.33 -4.67
CA GLY A 206 23.60 -7.85 -4.07
C GLY A 206 24.82 -8.50 -4.68
N ILE A 207 25.95 -7.81 -4.56
CA ILE A 207 27.29 -8.30 -4.84
C ILE A 207 28.17 -7.84 -3.68
N LEU A 208 29.26 -8.55 -3.40
CA LEU A 208 30.15 -8.24 -2.28
C LEU A 208 30.40 -6.72 -2.14
N GLY A 209 29.80 -6.10 -1.12
CA GLY A 209 29.94 -4.67 -0.79
C GLY A 209 28.92 -3.70 -1.42
N SER A 210 27.94 -4.14 -2.22
CA SER A 210 26.95 -3.25 -2.83
C SER A 210 25.65 -3.95 -3.25
N ASN A 211 24.52 -3.27 -3.05
CA ASN A 211 23.19 -3.75 -3.42
C ASN A 211 22.61 -2.89 -4.53
N LYS A 212 21.85 -3.52 -5.44
CA LYS A 212 21.16 -2.85 -6.55
C LYS A 212 19.75 -3.35 -6.66
N ASN A 213 18.89 -2.44 -7.11
CA ASN A 213 17.46 -2.66 -7.20
C ASN A 213 16.99 -2.27 -8.61
N LEU A 214 16.22 -3.14 -9.25
CA LEU A 214 15.45 -2.80 -10.45
C LEU A 214 13.97 -2.73 -10.08
N ILE A 215 13.31 -1.65 -10.50
CA ILE A 215 11.98 -1.30 -10.01
C ILE A 215 11.02 -1.18 -11.18
N ILE A 216 9.88 -1.88 -11.09
CA ILE A 216 8.74 -1.69 -11.99
C ILE A 216 7.59 -1.08 -11.16
N PRO A 217 7.16 0.16 -11.45
CA PRO A 217 5.99 0.73 -10.79
C PRO A 217 4.73 -0.01 -11.23
N ILE A 218 3.86 -0.32 -10.27
CA ILE A 218 2.57 -0.98 -10.51
C ILE A 218 1.43 -0.21 -9.86
N THR A 219 0.20 -0.56 -10.23
CA THR A 219 -1.02 -0.03 -9.65
C THR A 219 -1.82 -1.16 -9.03
N ILE A 220 -2.25 -0.98 -7.79
CA ILE A 220 -3.21 -1.85 -7.13
C ILE A 220 -4.59 -1.18 -7.18
N GLY A 221 -5.55 -1.81 -7.86
CA GLY A 221 -6.93 -1.35 -7.95
C GLY A 221 -7.85 -2.04 -6.94
N SER A 222 -9.07 -1.54 -6.82
CA SER A 222 -10.15 -2.21 -6.07
C SER A 222 -11.20 -2.87 -6.95
N ILE A 223 -11.15 -2.65 -8.27
CA ILE A 223 -12.02 -3.30 -9.26
C ILE A 223 -11.13 -3.90 -10.35
N SER A 224 -11.32 -5.19 -10.63
CA SER A 224 -10.56 -5.93 -11.64
C SER A 224 -10.98 -5.57 -13.06
N TYR A 225 -10.14 -5.94 -14.01
CA TYR A 225 -10.49 -5.91 -15.42
C TYR A 225 -11.69 -6.81 -15.71
N LYS A 226 -12.65 -6.33 -16.49
CA LYS A 226 -13.67 -7.18 -17.09
C LYS A 226 -13.00 -8.18 -18.04
N ASN A 227 -13.38 -9.45 -17.94
CA ASN A 227 -13.05 -10.44 -18.96
C ASN A 227 -13.75 -9.99 -20.24
N ILE A 228 -12.96 -9.64 -21.26
CA ILE A 228 -13.45 -9.34 -22.61
C ILE A 228 -13.37 -10.64 -23.39
#